data_AF-A0A4Q4D8C4-F1
#
_entry.id   AF-A0A4Q4D8C4-F1
#
_cell.length_a   1.000
_cell.length_b   1.000
_cell.length_c   1.000
_cell.angle_alpha   90.00
_cell.angle_beta   90.00
_cell.angle_gamma   90.00
#
_symmetry.space_group_name_H-M   'P 1'
#
loop_
_entity.id
_entity.type
_entity.pdbx_description
1 polymer ?
#
loop_
_entity_poly.entity_id
_entity_poly.type
_entity_poly.pdbx_seq_one_letter_code
_entity_poly.pdbx_strand_id
1 'polypeptide(L)' 'MTDRSTRPTDDRVEAPAFGTADEGTLEVHEPKAAAAGVTGVRVAMQRTVGHMGAARSAQALLKLNQADGFDCMSCAWP' A
#
# COMPACT_ATOMS: atom_id res chain seq x y z
N MET A 1 -13.85 -18.72 10.79
CA MET A 1 -12.97 -18.44 11.94
C MET A 1 -12.24 -19.74 12.28
N THR A 2 -11.18 -20.06 11.56
CA THR A 2 -10.33 -21.22 11.86
C THR A 2 -9.06 -20.73 12.56
N ASP A 3 -8.73 -21.42 13.64
CA ASP A 3 -7.59 -21.19 14.53
C ASP A 3 -6.27 -21.17 13.74
N ARG A 4 -5.58 -20.02 13.77
CA ARG A 4 -4.32 -19.78 13.05
C ARG A 4 -3.12 -20.44 13.75
N SER A 5 -3.33 -21.11 14.90
CA SER A 5 -2.27 -21.60 15.79
C SER A 5 -1.49 -22.84 15.29
N THR A 6 -1.88 -23.48 14.18
CA THR A 6 -1.28 -24.76 13.74
C THR A 6 -0.54 -24.72 12.41
N ARG A 7 -0.24 -23.53 11.85
CA ARG A 7 0.52 -23.45 10.59
C ARG A 7 2.00 -23.81 10.84
N PRO A 8 2.56 -24.83 10.17
CA PRO A 8 3.98 -25.17 10.27
C PRO A 8 4.84 -23.96 9.89
N THR A 9 5.79 -23.58 10.74
CA THR A 9 6.57 -22.34 10.62
C THR A 9 7.79 -22.44 9.69
N ASP A 10 7.97 -23.54 8.99
CA ASP A 10 9.29 -23.95 8.47
C ASP A 10 9.50 -23.79 6.95
N ASP A 11 8.48 -23.40 6.16
CA ASP A 11 8.65 -23.14 4.72
C ASP A 11 8.93 -21.65 4.43
N ARG A 12 9.66 -20.96 5.32
CA ARG A 12 10.10 -19.59 5.05
C ARG A 12 11.23 -19.62 4.03
N VAL A 13 10.91 -19.28 2.78
CA VAL A 13 11.90 -18.88 1.79
C VAL A 13 12.77 -17.79 2.41
N GLU A 14 14.06 -18.08 2.64
CA GLU A 14 15.06 -17.14 3.15
C GLU A 14 15.10 -15.93 2.20
N ALA A 15 14.58 -14.79 2.66
CA ALA A 15 14.65 -13.54 1.91
C ALA A 15 16.12 -13.10 1.83
N PRO A 16 16.57 -12.48 0.72
CA PRO A 16 17.95 -12.02 0.58
C PRO A 16 18.31 -11.09 1.74
N ALA A 17 19.55 -11.20 2.22
CA ALA A 17 20.07 -10.47 3.36
C ALA A 17 20.19 -8.95 3.09
N PHE A 18 19.06 -8.26 3.15
CA PHE A 18 19.03 -6.87 3.60
C PHE A 18 19.23 -6.93 5.11
N GLY A 19 20.26 -6.25 5.65
CA GLY A 19 20.58 -6.32 7.08
C GLY A 19 19.32 -6.16 7.94
N THR A 20 19.13 -7.04 8.93
CA THR A 20 17.97 -6.96 9.81
C THR A 20 18.05 -5.65 10.59
N ALA A 21 17.07 -4.77 10.41
CA ALA A 21 16.97 -3.57 11.22
C ALA A 21 16.85 -3.97 12.70
N ASP A 22 17.47 -3.21 13.60
CA ASP A 22 17.31 -3.40 15.04
C ASP A 22 15.91 -2.95 15.47
N GLU A 23 15.02 -3.92 15.61
CA GLU A 23 13.62 -3.73 16.01
C GLU A 23 13.49 -3.15 17.44
N GLY A 24 14.55 -3.22 18.27
CA GLY A 24 14.58 -2.66 19.62
C GLY A 24 14.55 -1.13 19.67
N THR A 25 14.76 -0.46 18.53
CA THR A 25 14.74 1.02 18.41
C THR A 25 13.44 1.57 17.85
N LEU A 26 12.42 0.73 17.64
CA LEU A 26 11.14 1.14 17.08
C LEU A 26 10.30 1.92 18.10
N GLU A 27 9.85 3.10 17.68
CA GLU A 27 8.92 3.94 18.44
C GLU A 27 7.49 3.69 17.97
N VAL A 28 6.58 3.44 18.91
CA VAL A 28 5.14 3.30 18.63
C VAL A 28 4.44 4.62 18.88
N HIS A 29 3.67 5.08 17.91
CA HIS A 29 2.91 6.32 17.98
C HIS A 29 1.43 6.08 17.68
N GLU A 30 0.61 7.07 18.01
CA GLU A 30 -0.79 7.11 17.59
C GLU A 30 -0.92 6.99 16.06
N PRO A 31 -1.98 6.33 15.56
CA PRO A 31 -2.24 6.23 14.13
C PRO A 31 -2.29 7.60 13.46
N LYS A 32 -1.72 7.69 12.25
CA LYS A 32 -1.83 8.92 11.45
C LYS A 32 -3.27 9.08 10.96
N ALA A 33 -3.75 10.32 10.97
CA ALA A 33 -5.09 10.66 10.47
C ALA A 33 -5.21 10.58 8.93
N ALA A 34 -4.08 10.49 8.23
CA ALA A 34 -4.03 10.42 6.77
C ALA A 34 -3.02 9.37 6.30
N ALA A 35 -3.36 8.66 5.23
CA ALA A 35 -2.50 7.64 4.63
C ALA A 35 -1.31 8.23 3.85
N ALA A 36 -1.46 9.44 3.29
CA ALA A 36 -0.42 10.12 2.53
C ALA A 36 -0.50 11.64 2.68
N GLY A 37 0.67 12.30 2.58
CA GLY A 37 0.77 13.76 2.52
C GLY A 37 0.74 14.32 1.10
N VAL A 38 0.84 15.65 0.99
CA VAL A 38 0.81 16.38 -0.30
C VAL A 38 1.87 15.91 -1.31
N THR A 39 3.04 15.49 -0.83
CA THR A 39 4.09 14.93 -1.68
C THR A 39 3.63 13.64 -2.36
N GLY A 40 2.96 12.76 -1.61
CA GLY A 40 2.41 11.51 -2.16
C GLY A 40 1.39 11.78 -3.25
N VAL A 41 0.48 12.73 -3.01
CA VAL A 41 -0.53 13.16 -4.00
C VAL A 41 0.13 13.71 -5.26
N ARG A 42 1.12 14.62 -5.12
CA ARG A 42 1.82 15.22 -6.26
C ARG A 42 2.52 14.18 -7.13
N VAL A 43 3.25 13.26 -6.52
CA VAL A 43 4.01 12.24 -7.24
C VAL A 43 3.06 11.27 -7.94
N ALA A 44 1.95 10.89 -7.30
CA ALA A 44 0.91 10.05 -7.92
C ALA A 44 0.29 10.74 -9.15
N MET A 45 -0.04 12.03 -9.02
CA MET A 45 -0.59 12.83 -10.14
C MET A 45 0.42 12.97 -11.28
N GLN A 46 1.69 13.25 -10.99
CA GLN A 46 2.73 13.36 -12.01
C GLN A 46 2.86 12.09 -12.84
N ARG A 47 2.85 10.92 -12.18
CA ARG A 47 2.95 9.61 -12.86
C ARG A 47 1.69 9.32 -13.67
N THR A 48 0.51 9.44 -13.06
CA THR A 48 -0.76 9.10 -13.72
C THR A 48 -1.02 10.01 -14.92
N VAL A 49 -0.82 11.32 -14.79
CA VAL A 49 -0.96 12.27 -15.90
C VAL A 49 0.13 12.06 -16.95
N GLY A 50 1.38 11.81 -16.54
CA GLY A 50 2.48 11.57 -17.48
C GLY A 50 2.28 10.32 -18.34
N HIS A 51 1.68 9.26 -17.80
CA HIS A 51 1.44 8.01 -18.55
C HIS A 51 0.12 7.98 -19.31
N MET A 52 -0.94 8.61 -18.80
CA MET A 52 -2.29 8.46 -19.34
C MET A 52 -2.83 9.74 -19.99
N GLY A 53 -2.25 10.90 -19.69
CA GLY A 53 -2.80 12.21 -20.01
C GLY A 53 -3.97 12.60 -19.10
N ALA A 54 -4.20 13.91 -18.96
CA ALA A 54 -5.10 14.48 -17.95
C ALA A 54 -6.53 13.89 -17.99
N ALA A 55 -7.13 13.75 -19.17
CA ALA A 55 -8.51 13.28 -19.31
C ALA A 55 -8.67 11.82 -18.82
N ARG A 56 -7.79 10.92 -19.24
CA ARG A 56 -7.85 9.51 -18.84
C ARG A 56 -7.47 9.33 -17.37
N SER A 57 -6.50 10.11 -16.87
CA SER A 57 -6.15 10.10 -15.45
C SER A 57 -7.35 10.49 -14.58
N ALA A 58 -8.06 11.57 -14.92
CA ALA A 58 -9.25 11.99 -14.18
C ALA A 58 -10.33 10.91 -14.17
N GLN A 59 -10.66 10.33 -15.34
CA GLN A 59 -11.65 9.25 -15.45
C GLN A 59 -11.27 8.01 -14.62
N ALA A 60 -9.99 7.63 -14.63
CA ALA A 60 -9.53 6.46 -13.89
C ALA A 60 -9.47 6.73 -12.38
N LEU A 61 -8.93 7.87 -11.95
CA LEU A 61 -8.78 8.21 -10.54
C LEU A 61 -10.13 8.41 -9.85
N LEU A 62 -11.14 8.93 -10.56
CA LEU A 62 -12.51 9.05 -10.05
C LEU A 62 -13.23 7.71 -9.90
N LYS A 63 -12.70 6.62 -10.47
CA LYS A 63 -13.22 5.25 -10.32
C LYS A 63 -12.34 4.37 -9.43
N LEU A 64 -11.16 4.84 -9.04
CA LEU A 64 -10.24 4.07 -8.22
C LEU A 64 -10.76 3.96 -6.79
N ASN A 65 -10.87 2.73 -6.29
CA ASN A 65 -11.35 2.39 -4.95
C ASN A 65 -12.72 3.02 -4.62
N GLN A 66 -13.56 3.22 -5.63
CA GLN A 66 -14.95 3.63 -5.46
C GLN A 66 -15.86 2.40 -5.49
N ALA A 67 -17.04 2.48 -4.85
CA ALA A 67 -17.98 1.36 -4.72
C ALA A 67 -18.38 0.75 -6.08
N ASP A 68 -18.67 1.60 -7.07
CA ASP A 68 -18.98 1.19 -8.45
C ASP A 68 -17.76 1.32 -9.38
N GLY A 69 -16.57 1.29 -8.78
CA GLY A 69 -15.30 1.54 -9.42
C GLY A 69 -14.49 0.28 -9.67
N PHE A 70 -13.17 0.41 -9.56
CA PHE A 70 -12.24 -0.71 -9.55
C PHE A 70 -11.20 -0.53 -8.46
N ASP A 71 -10.69 -1.64 -7.93
CA ASP A 71 -9.70 -1.61 -6.86
C ASP A 71 -8.28 -1.55 -7.39
N CYS A 72 -7.46 -0.75 -6.71
CA CYS A 72 -6.02 -0.96 -6.74
C CYS A 72 -5.70 -2.22 -5.94
N MET A 73 -5.15 -3.23 -6.60
CA MET A 73 -4.78 -4.51 -5.98
C MET A 73 -3.75 -4.39 -4.84
N SER A 74 -3.04 -3.27 -4.69
CA SER A 74 -2.12 -3.05 -3.57
C SER A 74 -2.69 -2.19 -2.43
N CYS A 75 -3.87 -1.59 -2.58
CA CYS A 75 -4.39 -0.60 -1.61
C CYS A 75 -5.71 -1.00 -0.95
N ALA A 76 -6.31 -2.11 -1.35
CA ALA A 76 -7.70 -2.46 -1.01
C ALA A 76 -7.85 -3.62 0.00
N TRP A 77 -6.85 -3.89 0.85
CA TRP A 77 -6.97 -4.91 1.90
C TRP A 77 -6.66 -4.33 3.30
N PRO A 78 -7.40 -4.73 4.34
CA PRO A 78 -7.23 -4.26 5.73
C PRO A 78 -5.94 -4.78 6.39
#